data_AF-A0A954PNT4-F1
#
_entry.id   AF-A0A954PNT4-F1
#
_cell.length_a   1.000
_cell.length_b   1.000
_cell.length_c   1.000
_cell.angle_alpha   90.00
_cell.angle_beta   90.00
_cell.angle_gamma   90.00
#
_symmetry.space_group_name_H-M   'P 1'
#
loop_
_entity.id
_entity.type
_entity.pdbx_description
1 polymer ?
#
loop_
_entity_poly.entity_id
_entity_poly.type
_entity_poly.pdbx_seq_one_letter_code
_entity_poly.pdbx_strand_id
1 'polypeptide(L)'
;AGALVSFEDVTTLERQKQSLMLALDELEVSKNQIQSQNLRLQELASRDVLTGAFNRRSLFEQLETLWEERTETGQALSCIMFDVDHFKKLNDNHGHAVGDQVLRDVSRTIQEAVPAPGFLGRYGGEEFCVVLPQMTAEKATDVGEAIRHAIEIELAVPYAVTASIGVSGSEFGAASFQAIIEQADQALYAAKHGGRNAVRCWSPNLAEHEIAISIPNAHMPSACDHPISYHAVASLHAALAYRDADTALHSQRVAEMAVALARGLMSVSQLYILEIGAILHDIGKVGVPDSVLLKPSKLSPDEWKVMEAHARMGVEIVESSFDSKPLSDIVRYHHYRYDGTNTPAGGPVGDEIPIGARIVCIVDAYDAMISNRVYRKGRSPEEAFEELQRCAGTQFDPHLVERFIAHQIGWRPDSRFIQCDLEDKLAISIGHLTERTMHAFEAQDTKVLAESLEQLAQTGENNDLPAIRHLATELGQAIGDARDNDWEFAVPILQNLLDMCLMVQRAHIRDVAARPQAVENCPQRSYYSTARTWWEADKV
;
A
#
# COMPACT_ATOMS: atom_id res chain seq x y z
N ALA A 1 -16.01 54.88 66.87
CA ALA A 1 -16.25 53.44 67.06
C ALA A 1 -14.92 52.74 66.89
N GLY A 2 -14.33 52.23 67.98
CA GLY A 2 -13.07 51.49 67.93
C GLY A 2 -13.36 50.01 67.77
N ALA A 3 -12.83 49.37 66.73
CA ALA A 3 -12.88 47.92 66.59
C ALA A 3 -11.78 47.31 67.47
N LEU A 4 -12.19 46.49 68.44
CA LEU A 4 -11.30 45.79 69.35
C LEU A 4 -10.97 44.44 68.70
N VAL A 5 -9.80 44.36 68.06
CA VAL A 5 -9.31 43.11 67.46
C VAL A 5 -8.81 42.22 68.59
N SER A 6 -9.41 41.03 68.73
CA SER A 6 -9.01 40.07 69.75
C SER A 6 -7.71 39.36 69.33
N PHE A 7 -6.87 38.98 70.30
CA PHE A 7 -5.63 38.24 70.02
C PHE A 7 -5.88 36.87 69.34
N GLU A 8 -7.10 36.32 69.45
CA GLU A 8 -7.52 35.10 68.74
C GLU A 8 -7.67 35.31 67.23
N ASP A 9 -8.13 36.48 66.78
CA ASP A 9 -8.26 36.77 65.34
C ASP A 9 -6.90 36.86 64.65
N VAL A 10 -5.90 37.43 65.33
CA VAL A 10 -4.53 37.54 64.81
C VAL A 10 -3.87 36.16 64.69
N THR A 11 -4.04 35.29 65.70
CA THR A 11 -3.49 33.92 65.65
C THR A 11 -4.19 33.06 64.60
N THR A 12 -5.49 33.27 64.37
CA THR A 12 -6.23 32.55 63.33
C THR A 12 -5.77 32.99 61.93
N LEU A 13 -5.58 34.28 61.72
CA LEU A 13 -5.05 34.85 60.48
C LEU A 13 -3.62 34.39 60.21
N GLU A 14 -2.76 34.35 61.24
CA GLU A 14 -1.38 33.86 61.12
C GLU A 14 -1.34 32.37 60.77
N ARG A 15 -2.18 31.53 61.40
CA ARG A 15 -2.30 30.12 61.03
C ARG A 15 -2.81 29.94 59.61
N GLN A 16 -3.79 30.73 59.17
CA GLN A 16 -4.29 30.70 57.80
C GLN A 16 -3.22 31.12 56.79
N LYS A 17 -2.48 32.19 57.09
CA LYS A 17 -1.35 32.64 56.27
C LYS A 17 -0.26 31.56 56.17
N GLN A 18 0.09 30.93 57.28
CA GLN A 18 1.10 29.88 57.33
C GLN A 18 0.64 28.62 56.57
N SER A 19 -0.63 28.24 56.70
CA SER A 19 -1.24 27.15 55.92
C SER A 19 -1.27 27.46 54.42
N LEU A 20 -1.56 28.71 54.06
CA LEU A 20 -1.57 29.14 52.66
C LEU A 20 -0.16 29.14 52.05
N MET A 21 0.85 29.57 52.80
CA MET A 21 2.26 29.52 52.36
C MET A 21 2.72 28.08 52.14
N LEU A 22 2.37 27.15 53.04
CA LEU A 22 2.69 25.72 52.86
C LEU A 22 1.99 25.12 51.62
N ALA A 23 0.72 25.45 51.40
CA ALA A 23 -0.01 24.98 50.23
C ALA A 23 0.56 25.55 48.91
N LEU A 24 1.06 26.81 48.92
CA LEU A 24 1.73 27.42 47.77
C LEU A 24 3.06 26.73 47.44
N ASP A 25 3.87 26.42 48.44
CA ASP A 25 5.12 25.65 48.27
C ASP A 25 4.84 24.26 47.68
N GLU A 26 3.82 23.56 48.20
CA GLU A 26 3.42 22.24 47.72
C GLU A 26 2.91 22.29 46.27
N LEU A 27 2.14 23.33 45.92
CA LEU A 27 1.71 23.60 44.55
C LEU A 27 2.88 23.87 43.61
N GLU A 28 3.89 24.62 44.05
CA GLU A 28 5.06 24.94 43.24
C GLU A 28 5.93 23.70 42.99
N VAL A 29 6.13 22.87 44.02
CA VAL A 29 6.78 21.56 43.88
C VAL A 29 6.00 20.66 42.92
N SER A 30 4.68 20.54 43.09
CA SER A 30 3.84 19.73 42.21
C SER A 30 3.85 20.23 40.77
N LYS A 31 3.83 21.55 40.54
CA LYS A 31 3.90 22.16 39.21
C LYS A 31 5.22 21.83 38.53
N ASN A 32 6.35 21.98 39.23
CA ASN A 32 7.67 21.64 38.70
C ASN A 32 7.77 20.14 38.36
N GLN A 33 7.17 19.29 39.19
CA GLN A 33 7.13 17.84 38.95
C GLN A 33 6.29 17.49 37.72
N ILE A 34 5.11 18.09 37.56
CA ILE A 34 4.26 17.92 36.37
C ILE A 34 4.97 18.45 35.12
N GLN A 35 5.66 19.59 35.19
CA GLN A 35 6.44 20.11 34.06
C GLN A 35 7.57 19.16 33.66
N SER A 36 8.30 18.61 34.63
CA SER A 36 9.34 17.60 34.37
C SER A 36 8.77 16.32 33.77
N GLN A 37 7.62 15.84 34.26
CA GLN A 37 6.93 14.66 33.72
C GLN A 37 6.42 14.91 32.29
N ASN A 38 5.85 16.08 32.02
CA ASN A 38 5.40 16.46 30.68
C ASN A 38 6.56 16.56 29.70
N LEU A 39 7.71 17.12 30.12
CA LEU A 39 8.91 17.15 29.28
C LEU A 39 9.35 15.73 28.92
N ARG A 40 9.36 14.82 29.91
CA ARG A 40 9.77 13.44 29.71
C ARG A 40 8.78 12.66 28.83
N LEU A 41 7.49 12.96 28.92
CA LEU A 41 6.47 12.41 28.02
C LEU A 41 6.64 12.94 26.60
N GLN A 42 6.98 14.21 26.42
CA GLN A 42 7.29 14.80 25.12
C GLN A 42 8.56 14.20 24.51
N GLU A 43 9.60 13.95 25.31
CA GLU A 43 10.81 13.24 24.86
C GLU A 43 10.49 11.81 24.43
N LEU A 44 9.72 11.05 25.23
CA LEU A 44 9.31 9.68 24.88
C LEU A 44 8.38 9.64 23.65
N ALA A 45 7.55 10.67 23.46
CA ALA A 45 6.66 10.77 22.31
C ALA A 45 7.36 11.29 21.05
N SER A 46 8.53 11.91 21.16
CA SER A 46 9.28 12.49 20.02
C SER A 46 10.42 11.63 19.51
N ARG A 47 10.85 10.62 20.28
CA ARG A 47 11.93 9.71 19.90
C ARG A 47 11.42 8.35 19.46
N ASP A 48 12.19 7.69 18.60
CA ASP A 48 12.02 6.29 18.25
C ASP A 48 12.51 5.40 19.40
N VAL A 49 11.67 4.46 19.83
CA VAL A 49 11.91 3.62 21.02
C VAL A 49 13.15 2.73 20.84
N LEU A 50 13.44 2.30 19.61
CA LEU A 50 14.54 1.40 19.34
C LEU A 50 15.89 2.13 19.29
N THR A 51 15.94 3.25 18.58
CA THR A 51 17.21 3.90 18.17
C THR A 51 17.53 5.20 18.94
N GLY A 52 16.54 5.81 19.60
CA GLY A 52 16.72 7.11 20.28
C GLY A 52 16.82 8.32 19.33
N ALA A 53 16.78 8.10 18.01
CA ALA A 53 16.60 9.15 17.01
C ALA A 53 15.21 9.81 17.15
N PHE A 54 14.98 10.97 16.53
CA PHE A 54 13.61 11.48 16.41
C PHE A 54 12.74 10.47 15.63
N ASN A 55 11.51 10.28 16.05
CA ASN A 55 10.56 9.51 15.23
C ASN A 55 10.13 10.33 14.02
N ARG A 56 9.54 9.67 13.01
CA ARG A 56 9.13 10.30 11.75
C ARG A 56 8.28 11.55 11.96
N ARG A 57 7.33 11.52 12.89
CA ARG A 57 6.45 12.65 13.18
C ARG A 57 7.24 13.88 13.68
N SER A 58 8.06 13.70 14.71
CA SER A 58 8.85 14.80 15.29
C SER A 58 10.00 15.26 14.41
N LEU A 59 10.52 14.40 13.53
CA LEU A 59 11.43 14.79 12.45
C LEU A 59 10.75 15.80 11.52
N PHE A 60 9.53 15.51 11.07
CA PHE A 60 8.79 16.37 10.14
C PHE A 60 8.41 17.70 10.78
N GLU A 61 7.93 17.69 12.03
CA GLU A 61 7.58 18.90 12.78
C GLU A 61 8.80 19.85 12.93
N GLN A 62 10.00 19.32 13.25
CA GLN A 62 11.21 20.14 13.33
C GLN A 62 11.70 20.65 11.98
N LEU A 63 11.60 19.81 10.95
CA LEU A 63 12.05 20.15 9.60
C LEU A 63 11.14 21.20 8.94
N GLU A 64 9.84 21.16 9.22
CA GLU A 64 8.88 22.22 8.85
C GLU A 64 9.25 23.56 9.51
N THR A 65 9.55 23.55 10.81
CA THR A 65 10.00 24.75 11.55
C THR A 65 11.26 25.35 10.92
N LEU A 66 12.27 24.51 10.65
CA LEU A 66 13.52 24.94 10.02
C LEU A 66 13.33 25.44 8.59
N TRP A 67 12.36 24.87 7.85
CA TRP A 67 12.02 25.32 6.52
C TRP A 67 11.48 26.75 6.54
N GLU A 68 10.56 27.05 7.46
CA GLU A 68 10.01 28.38 7.65
C GLU A 68 11.10 29.40 8.06
N GLU A 69 11.92 29.06 9.06
CA GLU A 69 13.05 29.89 9.51
C GLU A 69 14.03 30.18 8.36
N ARG A 70 14.30 29.18 7.52
CA ARG A 70 15.10 29.35 6.30
C ARG A 70 14.43 30.30 5.32
N THR A 71 13.13 30.16 5.06
CA THR A 71 12.40 31.02 4.11
C THR A 71 12.52 32.50 4.52
N GLU A 72 12.61 32.77 5.82
CA GLU A 72 12.83 34.11 6.36
C GLU A 72 14.30 34.56 6.32
N THR A 73 15.24 33.68 6.68
CA THR A 73 16.67 34.04 6.87
C THR A 73 17.54 33.83 5.63
N GLY A 74 17.06 33.07 4.64
CA GLY A 74 17.81 32.65 3.46
C GLY A 74 18.95 31.65 3.74
N GLN A 75 19.00 31.06 4.94
CA GLN A 75 20.05 30.11 5.32
C GLN A 75 19.95 28.80 4.53
N ALA A 76 21.09 28.19 4.23
CA ALA A 76 21.10 26.88 3.57
C ALA A 76 20.54 25.80 4.51
N LEU A 77 19.74 24.87 3.97
CA LEU A 77 19.25 23.70 4.68
C LEU A 77 19.56 22.48 3.84
N SER A 78 20.15 21.46 4.44
CA SER A 78 20.46 20.21 3.75
C SER A 78 19.85 19.02 4.47
N CYS A 79 19.51 18.00 3.69
CA CYS A 79 18.94 16.75 4.15
C CYS A 79 19.78 15.59 3.61
N ILE A 80 19.99 14.59 4.45
CA ILE A 80 20.70 13.37 4.08
C ILE A 80 19.77 12.19 4.39
N MET A 81 19.48 11.38 3.38
CA MET A 81 18.74 10.13 3.47
C MET A 81 19.71 8.95 3.51
N PHE A 82 19.46 8.02 4.42
CA PHE A 82 20.28 6.83 4.65
C PHE A 82 19.44 5.58 4.53
N ASP A 83 20.06 4.54 3.99
CA ASP A 83 19.55 3.18 4.03
C ASP A 83 20.66 2.20 4.38
N VAL A 84 20.36 1.28 5.29
CA VAL A 84 21.29 0.22 5.68
C VAL A 84 21.30 -0.85 4.59
N ASP A 85 22.44 -1.01 3.93
CA ASP A 85 22.56 -1.91 2.79
C ASP A 85 22.32 -3.36 3.20
N HIS A 86 21.47 -4.05 2.42
CA HIS A 86 21.18 -5.47 2.60
C HIS A 86 20.61 -5.84 3.99
N PHE A 87 19.96 -4.91 4.71
CA PHE A 87 19.44 -5.14 6.05
C PHE A 87 18.48 -6.35 6.15
N LYS A 88 17.63 -6.56 5.14
CA LYS A 88 16.79 -7.78 5.06
C LYS A 88 17.62 -9.07 5.12
N LYS A 89 18.73 -9.17 4.36
CA LYS A 89 19.60 -10.35 4.38
C LYS A 89 20.27 -10.52 5.74
N LEU A 90 20.62 -9.42 6.41
CA LEU A 90 21.16 -9.46 7.76
C LEU A 90 20.14 -10.05 8.75
N ASN A 91 18.89 -9.60 8.68
CA ASN A 91 17.81 -10.15 9.50
C ASN A 91 17.55 -11.62 9.21
N ASP A 92 17.54 -12.01 7.94
CA ASP A 92 17.31 -13.41 7.53
C ASP A 92 18.42 -14.34 8.04
N ASN A 93 19.67 -13.86 8.10
CA ASN A 93 20.83 -14.65 8.52
C ASN A 93 21.06 -14.66 10.04
N HIS A 94 20.79 -13.55 10.74
CA HIS A 94 21.16 -13.35 12.14
C HIS A 94 19.96 -13.15 13.09
N GLY A 95 18.75 -13.04 12.54
CA GLY A 95 17.51 -12.81 13.27
C GLY A 95 17.26 -11.35 13.62
N HIS A 96 15.99 -11.02 13.87
CA HIS A 96 15.54 -9.65 14.14
C HIS A 96 16.19 -9.00 15.37
N ALA A 97 16.53 -9.77 16.41
CA ALA A 97 17.21 -9.23 17.59
C ALA A 97 18.61 -8.67 17.27
N VAL A 98 19.30 -9.27 16.30
CA VAL A 98 20.59 -8.77 15.80
C VAL A 98 20.38 -7.57 14.89
N GLY A 99 19.36 -7.59 14.03
CA GLY A 99 18.99 -6.40 13.23
C GLY A 99 18.66 -5.19 14.08
N ASP A 100 17.90 -5.37 15.16
CA ASP A 100 17.60 -4.32 16.14
C ASP A 100 18.87 -3.74 16.76
N GLN A 101 19.85 -4.60 17.06
CA GLN A 101 21.14 -4.16 17.59
C GLN A 101 21.94 -3.38 16.54
N VAL A 102 21.93 -3.83 15.28
CA VAL A 102 22.56 -3.10 14.17
C VAL A 102 21.92 -1.72 13.99
N LEU A 103 20.59 -1.60 14.04
CA LEU A 103 19.93 -0.30 13.92
C LEU A 103 20.30 0.65 15.07
N ARG A 104 20.46 0.14 16.30
CA ARG A 104 20.95 0.94 17.43
C ARG A 104 22.36 1.42 17.19
N ASP A 105 23.24 0.53 16.72
CA ASP A 105 24.64 0.86 16.53
C ASP A 105 24.83 1.82 15.35
N VAL A 106 24.12 1.61 14.23
CA VAL A 106 24.05 2.54 13.09
C VAL A 106 23.55 3.91 13.56
N SER A 107 22.45 3.95 14.32
CA SER A 107 21.90 5.23 14.80
C SER A 107 22.88 5.96 15.71
N ARG A 108 23.60 5.25 16.58
CA ARG A 108 24.66 5.83 17.43
C ARG A 108 25.79 6.41 16.59
N THR A 109 26.33 5.65 15.64
CA THR A 109 27.40 6.09 14.75
C THR A 109 26.99 7.34 13.95
N ILE A 110 25.74 7.40 13.47
CA ILE A 110 25.22 8.60 12.81
C ILE A 110 25.15 9.78 13.79
N GLN A 111 24.55 9.59 14.98
CA GLN A 111 24.40 10.67 15.97
C GLN A 111 25.74 11.27 16.42
N GLU A 112 26.79 10.45 16.56
CA GLU A 112 28.13 10.90 16.95
C GLU A 112 28.84 11.70 15.85
N ALA A 113 28.51 11.43 14.59
CA ALA A 113 29.10 12.09 13.43
C ALA A 113 28.32 13.33 12.94
N VAL A 114 27.05 13.50 13.35
CA VAL A 114 26.23 14.65 12.96
C VAL A 114 26.63 15.90 13.77
N PRO A 115 27.05 17.00 13.10
CA PRO A 115 27.41 18.24 13.78
C PRO A 115 26.17 19.00 14.25
N ALA A 116 26.24 19.62 15.44
CA ALA A 116 25.21 20.55 15.90
C ALA A 116 25.15 21.81 15.01
N PRO A 117 23.97 22.37 14.69
CA PRO A 117 22.63 22.05 15.24
C PRO A 117 21.88 20.94 14.50
N GLY A 118 22.56 20.08 13.73
CA GLY A 118 21.95 18.97 13.03
C GLY A 118 21.38 17.90 13.96
N PHE A 119 20.42 17.13 13.44
CA PHE A 119 19.78 16.05 14.17
C PHE A 119 19.40 14.87 13.27
N LEU A 120 19.20 13.72 13.91
CA LEU A 120 18.84 12.45 13.29
C LEU A 120 17.38 12.10 13.57
N GLY A 121 16.66 11.70 12.53
CA GLY A 121 15.37 11.03 12.62
C GLY A 121 15.38 9.64 11.97
N ARG A 122 14.56 8.73 12.49
CA ARG A 122 14.27 7.45 11.85
C ARG A 122 13.05 7.64 10.93
N TYR A 123 13.28 7.49 9.63
CA TYR A 123 12.27 7.75 8.60
C TYR A 123 11.41 6.52 8.33
N GLY A 124 12.04 5.33 8.31
CA GLY A 124 11.41 4.05 7.99
C GLY A 124 11.96 2.91 8.84
N GLY A 125 11.77 1.67 8.36
CA GLY A 125 12.22 0.46 9.05
C GLY A 125 13.75 0.43 9.22
N GLU A 126 14.47 0.57 8.12
CA GLU A 126 15.95 0.58 8.05
C GLU A 126 16.50 1.92 7.52
N GLU A 127 15.64 2.92 7.43
CA GLU A 127 15.92 4.23 6.81
C GLU A 127 16.04 5.35 7.85
N PHE A 128 17.05 6.19 7.67
CA PHE A 128 17.28 7.35 8.53
C PHE A 128 17.36 8.64 7.71
N CYS A 129 17.07 9.76 8.36
CA CYS A 129 17.10 11.09 7.79
C CYS A 129 17.89 12.01 8.74
N VAL A 130 18.94 12.63 8.24
CA VAL A 130 19.69 13.67 8.96
C VAL A 130 19.36 15.01 8.36
N VAL A 131 19.09 15.96 9.25
CA VAL A 131 18.82 17.36 8.89
C VAL A 131 19.99 18.20 9.34
N LEU A 132 20.54 19.01 8.42
CA LEU A 132 21.68 19.88 8.66
C LEU A 132 21.29 21.34 8.36
N PRO A 133 20.85 22.08 9.39
CA PRO A 133 20.59 23.51 9.26
C PRO A 133 21.88 24.27 8.98
N GLN A 134 21.77 25.37 8.23
CA GLN A 134 22.89 26.27 7.91
C GLN A 134 24.04 25.59 7.14
N MET A 135 23.74 24.50 6.44
CA MET A 135 24.73 23.71 5.72
C MET A 135 24.31 23.52 4.26
N THR A 136 25.27 23.64 3.35
CA THR A 136 25.10 23.38 1.91
C THR A 136 25.21 21.88 1.62
N ALA A 137 24.67 21.46 0.47
CA ALA A 137 24.66 20.07 0.03
C ALA A 137 26.08 19.50 -0.12
N GLU A 138 27.04 20.32 -0.54
CA GLU A 138 28.45 19.93 -0.65
C GLU A 138 29.03 19.52 0.71
N LYS A 139 28.87 20.37 1.73
CA LYS A 139 29.33 20.05 3.10
C LYS A 139 28.53 18.91 3.72
N ALA A 140 27.24 18.82 3.41
CA ALA A 140 26.42 17.70 3.84
C ALA A 140 26.88 16.37 3.19
N THR A 141 27.41 16.43 1.97
CA THR A 141 28.01 15.27 1.29
C THR A 141 29.27 14.80 2.02
N ASP A 142 30.12 15.72 2.47
CA ASP A 142 31.30 15.37 3.29
C ASP A 142 30.90 14.70 4.61
N VAL A 143 29.84 15.21 5.27
CA VAL A 143 29.27 14.60 6.49
C VAL A 143 28.72 13.21 6.19
N GLY A 144 27.98 13.05 5.08
CA GLY A 144 27.49 11.76 4.61
C GLY A 144 28.61 10.75 4.39
N GLU A 145 29.71 11.15 3.75
CA GLU A 145 30.85 10.26 3.48
C GLU A 145 31.58 9.87 4.76
N ALA A 146 31.74 10.81 5.69
CA ALA A 146 32.30 10.51 7.01
C ALA A 146 31.44 9.48 7.78
N ILE A 147 30.12 9.63 7.74
CA ILE A 147 29.19 8.68 8.35
C ILE A 147 29.26 7.31 7.65
N ARG A 148 29.27 7.29 6.32
CA ARG A 148 29.38 6.06 5.52
C ARG A 148 30.62 5.26 5.91
N HIS A 149 31.77 5.94 5.96
CA HIS A 149 33.04 5.36 6.36
C HIS A 149 33.00 4.86 7.81
N ALA A 150 32.40 5.62 8.72
CA ALA A 150 32.28 5.20 10.12
C ALA A 150 31.42 3.93 10.27
N ILE A 151 30.27 3.86 9.58
CA ILE A 151 29.42 2.65 9.53
C ILE A 151 30.20 1.47 8.98
N GLU A 152 30.86 1.64 7.83
CA GLU A 152 31.64 0.59 7.18
C GLU A 152 32.75 0.04 8.07
N ILE A 153 33.42 0.90 8.87
CA ILE A 153 34.52 0.50 9.74
C ILE A 153 34.03 -0.09 11.07
N GLU A 154 33.14 0.62 11.77
CA GLU A 154 32.68 0.25 13.11
C GLU A 154 31.78 -0.99 13.11
N LEU A 155 31.05 -1.22 12.00
CA LEU A 155 30.10 -2.33 11.86
C LEU A 155 30.61 -3.41 10.90
N ALA A 156 31.88 -3.35 10.47
CA ALA A 156 32.52 -4.40 9.67
C ALA A 156 32.48 -5.77 10.37
N VAL A 157 32.68 -5.79 11.69
CA VAL A 157 32.74 -7.03 12.49
C VAL A 157 31.83 -6.89 13.71
N PRO A 158 30.84 -7.76 13.92
CA PRO A 158 30.55 -9.03 13.22
C PRO A 158 29.55 -8.91 12.05
N TYR A 159 29.05 -7.72 11.71
CA TYR A 159 27.85 -7.57 10.88
C TYR A 159 28.11 -7.37 9.38
N ALA A 160 29.28 -6.86 9.01
CA ALA A 160 29.63 -6.50 7.63
C ALA A 160 28.58 -5.59 6.96
N VAL A 161 28.18 -4.53 7.67
CA VAL A 161 27.12 -3.61 7.25
C VAL A 161 27.72 -2.37 6.59
N THR A 162 27.11 -1.94 5.48
CA THR A 162 27.38 -0.67 4.81
C THR A 162 26.10 0.16 4.72
N ALA A 163 26.21 1.41 4.30
CA ALA A 163 25.06 2.27 4.07
C ALA A 163 25.15 2.99 2.72
N SER A 164 24.01 3.11 2.05
CA SER A 164 23.84 3.98 0.89
C SER A 164 23.25 5.31 1.36
N ILE A 165 23.71 6.41 0.76
CA ILE A 165 23.40 7.76 1.23
C ILE A 165 23.05 8.68 0.07
N GLY A 166 21.93 9.39 0.20
CA GLY A 166 21.50 10.45 -0.70
C GLY A 166 21.48 11.80 0.00
N VAL A 167 21.98 12.83 -0.65
CA VAL A 167 22.10 14.19 -0.08
C VAL A 167 21.35 15.16 -0.98
N SER A 168 20.54 16.04 -0.40
CA SER A 168 19.99 17.20 -1.10
C SER A 168 20.13 18.45 -0.25
N GLY A 169 20.18 19.60 -0.92
CA GLY A 169 20.24 20.91 -0.33
C GLY A 169 19.20 21.84 -0.93
N SER A 170 18.84 22.81 -0.13
CA SER A 170 17.81 23.78 -0.45
C SER A 170 18.16 24.73 -1.62
N GLU A 171 19.44 24.81 -1.96
CA GLU A 171 19.99 25.50 -3.13
C GLU A 171 19.54 24.90 -4.47
N PHE A 172 19.00 23.69 -4.45
CA PHE A 172 18.56 22.96 -5.64
C PHE A 172 17.12 23.27 -6.08
N GLY A 173 16.54 24.36 -5.58
CA GLY A 173 15.24 24.87 -6.04
C GLY A 173 14.02 24.09 -5.51
N ALA A 174 14.19 23.33 -4.43
CA ALA A 174 13.09 22.65 -3.76
C ALA A 174 11.99 23.65 -3.31
N ALA A 175 10.74 23.36 -3.65
CA ALA A 175 9.59 24.20 -3.33
C ALA A 175 9.07 24.03 -1.89
N SER A 176 9.40 22.91 -1.26
CA SER A 176 9.01 22.58 0.11
C SER A 176 10.08 21.68 0.77
N PHE A 177 9.93 21.46 2.08
CA PHE A 177 10.79 20.52 2.79
C PHE A 177 10.61 19.09 2.29
N GLN A 178 9.40 18.71 1.86
CA GLN A 178 9.12 17.41 1.23
C GLN A 178 9.91 17.26 -0.06
N ALA A 179 9.98 18.31 -0.88
CA ALA A 179 10.77 18.29 -2.11
C ALA A 179 12.28 18.11 -1.85
N ILE A 180 12.83 18.64 -0.75
CA ILE A 180 14.22 18.33 -0.35
C ILE A 180 14.38 16.85 -0.02
N ILE A 181 13.45 16.28 0.75
CA ILE A 181 13.49 14.85 1.11
C ILE A 181 13.40 13.99 -0.14
N GLU A 182 12.48 14.28 -1.06
CA GLU A 182 12.32 13.58 -2.33
C GLU A 182 13.59 13.65 -3.20
N GLN A 183 14.23 14.82 -3.28
CA GLN A 183 15.51 14.97 -3.97
C GLN A 183 16.62 14.14 -3.30
N ALA A 184 16.69 14.14 -1.96
CA ALA A 184 17.66 13.31 -1.24
C ALA A 184 17.39 11.82 -1.43
N ASP A 185 16.12 11.40 -1.49
CA ASP A 185 15.71 10.02 -1.77
C ASP A 185 16.07 9.58 -3.20
N GLN A 186 15.86 10.44 -4.20
CA GLN A 186 16.34 10.19 -5.57
C GLN A 186 17.86 9.98 -5.63
N ALA A 187 18.63 10.78 -4.88
CA ALA A 187 20.06 10.58 -4.79
C ALA A 187 20.43 9.28 -4.05
N LEU A 188 19.69 8.92 -3.00
CA LEU A 188 19.86 7.66 -2.27
C LEU A 188 19.60 6.45 -3.19
N TYR A 189 18.55 6.53 -4.01
CA TYR A 189 18.25 5.54 -5.02
C TYR A 189 19.43 5.36 -6.00
N ALA A 190 19.97 6.47 -6.52
CA ALA A 190 21.16 6.44 -7.38
C ALA A 190 22.38 5.79 -6.68
N ALA A 191 22.57 6.02 -5.38
CA ALA A 191 23.61 5.35 -4.59
C ALA A 191 23.39 3.83 -4.49
N LYS A 192 22.15 3.39 -4.23
CA LYS A 192 21.78 1.97 -4.13
C LYS A 192 21.97 1.23 -5.46
N HIS A 193 21.61 1.87 -6.57
CA HIS A 193 21.73 1.30 -7.92
C HIS A 193 23.14 1.42 -8.50
N GLY A 194 23.93 2.39 -8.04
CA GLY A 194 25.32 2.61 -8.44
C GLY A 194 26.35 1.68 -7.77
N GLY A 195 25.89 0.63 -7.06
CA GLY A 195 26.76 -0.35 -6.41
C GLY A 195 26.65 -0.40 -4.88
N ARG A 196 25.80 0.44 -4.27
CA ARG A 196 25.66 0.61 -2.81
C ARG A 196 26.95 1.13 -2.16
N ASN A 197 26.93 1.33 -0.83
CA ASN A 197 28.06 1.83 -0.07
C ASN A 197 28.65 3.11 -0.70
N ALA A 198 27.79 4.05 -1.06
CA ALA A 198 28.18 5.30 -1.72
C ALA A 198 27.32 6.46 -1.24
N VAL A 199 27.89 7.67 -1.32
CA VAL A 199 27.15 8.92 -1.18
C VAL A 199 26.90 9.51 -2.56
N ARG A 200 25.67 9.97 -2.79
CA ARG A 200 25.30 10.75 -3.97
C ARG A 200 24.65 12.05 -3.52
N CYS A 201 25.07 13.14 -4.14
CA CYS A 201 24.45 14.45 -3.96
C CYS A 201 23.52 14.69 -5.14
N TRP A 202 22.28 15.08 -4.86
CA TRP A 202 21.30 15.42 -5.86
C TRP A 202 21.81 16.59 -6.71
N SER A 203 21.55 16.55 -8.00
CA SER A 203 21.76 17.70 -8.87
C SER A 203 20.72 17.70 -9.97
N PRO A 204 20.41 18.86 -10.59
CA PRO A 204 19.48 18.93 -11.71
C PRO A 204 19.94 18.05 -12.90
N ASN A 205 21.25 17.87 -13.06
CA ASN A 205 21.82 16.98 -14.07
C ASN A 205 21.86 15.51 -13.64
N LEU A 206 21.75 15.19 -12.34
CA LEU A 206 21.45 13.83 -11.91
C LEU A 206 20.09 13.43 -12.46
N ALA A 207 19.11 14.36 -12.40
CA ALA A 207 17.84 14.18 -13.09
C ALA A 207 18.07 14.02 -14.61
N GLU A 208 18.81 14.89 -15.32
CA GLU A 208 18.95 14.79 -16.80
C GLU A 208 19.85 13.67 -17.36
N HIS A 209 20.99 13.36 -16.72
CA HIS A 209 21.88 12.26 -17.15
C HIS A 209 21.39 10.89 -16.68
N GLU A 210 20.60 10.83 -15.60
CA GLU A 210 19.90 9.61 -15.20
C GLU A 210 18.45 9.58 -15.72
N ILE A 211 17.89 10.63 -16.34
CA ILE A 211 16.67 10.53 -17.20
C ILE A 211 16.93 9.59 -18.40
N ALA A 212 18.20 9.34 -18.75
CA ALA A 212 18.59 8.33 -19.75
C ALA A 212 18.86 6.93 -19.16
N ILE A 213 18.83 6.76 -17.83
CA ILE A 213 19.10 5.49 -17.10
C ILE A 213 17.98 5.13 -16.11
N SER A 214 17.04 6.03 -15.87
CA SER A 214 15.94 5.97 -14.91
C SER A 214 14.88 7.04 -15.28
N ILE A 215 13.79 6.64 -15.90
CA ILE A 215 12.52 7.37 -15.72
C ILE A 215 11.97 6.94 -14.36
N PRO A 216 11.87 7.87 -13.41
CA PRO A 216 10.59 8.18 -12.77
C PRO A 216 10.26 9.67 -13.00
N ASN A 217 9.00 9.99 -13.34
CA ASN A 217 8.25 10.98 -12.57
C ASN A 217 6.79 11.18 -13.01
N ALA A 218 5.97 11.43 -11.99
CA ALA A 218 4.61 11.94 -12.06
C ALA A 218 4.60 13.45 -12.35
N HIS A 219 3.89 13.87 -13.42
CA HIS A 219 2.73 14.78 -13.36
C HIS A 219 2.12 14.98 -14.76
N MET A 220 1.10 14.15 -15.03
CA MET A 220 -0.20 14.38 -15.70
C MET A 220 -0.33 15.44 -16.83
N PRO A 221 -1.03 15.05 -17.92
CA PRO A 221 -2.49 15.05 -17.85
C PRO A 221 -3.10 13.65 -17.87
N SER A 222 -3.91 13.38 -16.83
CA SER A 222 -4.96 12.36 -16.69
C SER A 222 -4.64 10.88 -17.03
N ALA A 223 -4.54 10.08 -15.96
CA ALA A 223 -5.07 8.70 -15.78
C ALA A 223 -4.09 7.51 -15.67
N CYS A 224 -3.17 7.51 -14.70
CA CYS A 224 -2.78 6.35 -13.87
C CYS A 224 -1.59 6.72 -12.94
N ASP A 225 -1.87 7.21 -11.72
CA ASP A 225 -0.84 7.39 -10.67
C ASP A 225 -0.54 6.04 -9.99
N HIS A 226 0.75 5.80 -9.74
CA HIS A 226 1.40 4.70 -8.98
C HIS A 226 1.01 3.25 -9.34
N PRO A 227 1.99 2.39 -9.73
CA PRO A 227 1.68 1.02 -10.08
C PRO A 227 1.28 0.23 -8.82
N ILE A 228 0.15 -0.46 -8.92
CA ILE A 228 -0.44 -1.23 -7.83
C ILE A 228 0.48 -2.43 -7.52
N SER A 229 1.13 -2.40 -6.36
CA SER A 229 2.03 -3.47 -5.93
C SER A 229 1.30 -4.80 -5.79
N TYR A 230 1.59 -5.74 -6.69
CA TYR A 230 1.03 -7.09 -6.65
C TYR A 230 1.32 -7.80 -5.32
N HIS A 231 2.51 -7.58 -4.73
CA HIS A 231 2.87 -8.16 -3.45
C HIS A 231 1.94 -7.70 -2.31
N ALA A 232 1.58 -6.41 -2.28
CA ALA A 232 0.63 -5.89 -1.30
C ALA A 232 -0.76 -6.50 -1.50
N VAL A 233 -1.22 -6.65 -2.75
CA VAL A 233 -2.49 -7.30 -3.07
C VAL A 233 -2.49 -8.76 -2.59
N ALA A 234 -1.47 -9.52 -2.93
CA ALA A 234 -1.34 -10.92 -2.53
C ALA A 234 -1.33 -11.08 -1.00
N SER A 235 -0.67 -10.16 -0.29
CA SER A 235 -0.62 -10.16 1.18
C SER A 235 -1.99 -9.88 1.81
N LEU A 236 -2.73 -8.88 1.29
CA LEU A 236 -4.07 -8.54 1.77
C LEU A 236 -5.08 -9.66 1.47
N HIS A 237 -5.04 -10.22 0.26
CA HIS A 237 -5.91 -11.34 -0.11
C HIS A 237 -5.60 -12.59 0.73
N ALA A 238 -4.32 -12.90 0.97
CA ALA A 238 -3.94 -14.01 1.85
C ALA A 238 -4.45 -13.80 3.28
N ALA A 239 -4.34 -12.59 3.82
CA ALA A 239 -4.87 -12.25 5.15
C ALA A 239 -6.39 -12.47 5.23
N LEU A 240 -7.13 -12.08 4.18
CA LEU A 240 -8.56 -12.36 4.07
C LEU A 240 -8.82 -13.88 3.99
N ALA A 241 -8.07 -14.61 3.17
CA ALA A 241 -8.22 -16.06 3.00
C ALA A 241 -7.99 -16.84 4.30
N TYR A 242 -7.03 -16.44 5.14
CA TYR A 242 -6.81 -17.05 6.45
C TYR A 242 -7.99 -16.88 7.40
N ARG A 243 -8.78 -15.82 7.24
CA ARG A 243 -9.90 -15.51 8.12
C ARG A 243 -11.24 -15.98 7.57
N ASP A 244 -11.46 -15.81 6.27
CA ASP A 244 -12.67 -16.18 5.54
C ASP A 244 -12.30 -16.65 4.13
N ALA A 245 -11.97 -17.93 4.03
CA ALA A 245 -11.56 -18.57 2.79
C ALA A 245 -12.67 -18.56 1.72
N ASP A 246 -13.95 -18.62 2.13
CA ASP A 246 -15.08 -18.60 1.20
C ASP A 246 -15.19 -17.25 0.49
N THR A 247 -15.06 -16.14 1.25
CA THR A 247 -15.01 -14.80 0.66
C THR A 247 -13.79 -14.67 -0.27
N ALA A 248 -12.60 -15.14 0.14
CA ALA A 248 -11.39 -15.04 -0.67
C ALA A 248 -11.51 -15.80 -2.01
N LEU A 249 -12.08 -17.00 -2.00
CA LEU A 249 -12.36 -17.79 -3.22
C LEU A 249 -13.44 -17.14 -4.08
N HIS A 250 -14.44 -16.50 -3.47
CA HIS A 250 -15.44 -15.72 -4.17
C HIS A 250 -14.82 -14.53 -4.91
N SER A 251 -13.99 -13.73 -4.24
CA SER A 251 -13.32 -12.58 -4.87
C SER A 251 -12.46 -12.99 -6.08
N GLN A 252 -11.84 -14.19 -6.05
CA GLN A 252 -11.12 -14.74 -7.20
C GLN A 252 -12.04 -15.04 -8.40
N ARG A 253 -13.16 -15.74 -8.17
CA ARG A 253 -14.13 -16.03 -9.24
C ARG A 253 -14.70 -14.75 -9.83
N VAL A 254 -14.97 -13.75 -8.98
CA VAL A 254 -15.44 -12.43 -9.41
C VAL A 254 -14.39 -11.75 -10.28
N ALA A 255 -13.12 -11.75 -9.88
CA ALA A 255 -12.04 -11.16 -10.68
C ALA A 255 -11.89 -11.85 -12.06
N GLU A 256 -11.91 -13.18 -12.10
CA GLU A 256 -11.83 -13.95 -13.34
C GLU A 256 -12.94 -13.59 -14.32
N MET A 257 -14.19 -13.57 -13.85
CA MET A 257 -15.35 -13.23 -14.67
C MET A 257 -15.40 -11.74 -15.04
N ALA A 258 -14.95 -10.84 -14.16
CA ALA A 258 -14.88 -9.40 -14.42
C ALA A 258 -13.90 -9.09 -15.56
N VAL A 259 -12.69 -9.65 -15.51
CA VAL A 259 -11.70 -9.51 -16.58
C VAL A 259 -12.25 -10.07 -17.89
N ALA A 260 -12.89 -11.24 -17.86
CA ALA A 260 -13.48 -11.84 -19.06
C ALA A 260 -14.55 -10.94 -19.69
N LEU A 261 -15.43 -10.33 -18.88
CA LEU A 261 -16.45 -9.38 -19.34
C LEU A 261 -15.83 -8.12 -19.96
N ALA A 262 -14.77 -7.60 -19.32
CA ALA A 262 -14.13 -6.34 -19.68
C ALA A 262 -13.19 -6.41 -20.90
N ARG A 263 -12.81 -7.61 -21.35
CA ARG A 263 -11.97 -7.79 -22.54
C ARG A 263 -12.57 -7.07 -23.75
N GLY A 264 -11.77 -6.23 -24.39
CA GLY A 264 -12.20 -5.40 -25.53
C GLY A 264 -13.07 -4.19 -25.17
N LEU A 265 -13.34 -3.94 -23.89
CA LEU A 265 -13.94 -2.69 -23.38
C LEU A 265 -12.91 -1.78 -22.70
N MET A 266 -11.84 -2.36 -22.17
CA MET A 266 -10.84 -1.67 -21.34
C MET A 266 -9.43 -1.94 -21.88
N SER A 267 -8.52 -0.99 -21.65
CA SER A 267 -7.08 -1.18 -21.90
C SER A 267 -6.49 -2.21 -20.92
N VAL A 268 -5.26 -2.67 -21.16
CA VAL A 268 -4.65 -3.69 -20.27
C VAL A 268 -4.39 -3.15 -18.87
N SER A 269 -3.93 -1.91 -18.75
CA SER A 269 -3.76 -1.24 -17.45
C SER A 269 -5.10 -1.13 -16.71
N GLN A 270 -6.17 -0.80 -17.42
CA GLN A 270 -7.52 -0.78 -16.85
C GLN A 270 -8.02 -2.18 -16.45
N LEU A 271 -7.69 -3.24 -17.21
CA LEU A 271 -8.01 -4.62 -16.87
C LEU A 271 -7.27 -5.09 -15.61
N TYR A 272 -6.00 -4.70 -15.46
CA TYR A 272 -5.23 -4.98 -14.25
C TYR A 272 -5.87 -4.31 -13.03
N ILE A 273 -6.18 -3.01 -13.12
CA ILE A 273 -6.86 -2.29 -12.03
C ILE A 273 -8.22 -2.93 -11.70
N LEU A 274 -8.99 -3.34 -12.72
CA LEU A 274 -10.25 -4.04 -12.54
C LEU A 274 -10.07 -5.37 -11.79
N GLU A 275 -9.07 -6.16 -12.18
CA GLU A 275 -8.77 -7.44 -11.53
C GLU A 275 -8.44 -7.24 -10.06
N ILE A 276 -7.56 -6.28 -9.74
CA ILE A 276 -7.21 -5.99 -8.34
C ILE A 276 -8.42 -5.45 -7.58
N GLY A 277 -9.21 -4.57 -8.18
CA GLY A 277 -10.43 -4.03 -7.58
C GLY A 277 -11.45 -5.13 -7.28
N ALA A 278 -11.58 -6.12 -8.16
CA ALA A 278 -12.43 -7.29 -7.96
C ALA A 278 -11.88 -8.25 -6.90
N ILE A 279 -10.55 -8.42 -6.79
CA ILE A 279 -9.92 -9.22 -5.73
C ILE A 279 -10.15 -8.58 -4.35
N LEU A 280 -10.08 -7.24 -4.28
CA LEU A 280 -10.12 -6.48 -3.02
C LEU A 280 -11.48 -5.89 -2.67
N HIS A 281 -12.53 -6.05 -3.50
CA HIS A 281 -13.82 -5.40 -3.28
C HIS A 281 -14.42 -5.66 -1.88
N ASP A 282 -14.12 -6.83 -1.33
CA ASP A 282 -14.61 -7.31 -0.04
C ASP A 282 -13.54 -7.32 1.08
N ILE A 283 -12.36 -6.71 0.85
CA ILE A 283 -11.23 -6.75 1.81
C ILE A 283 -11.58 -6.17 3.18
N GLY A 284 -12.52 -5.23 3.23
CA GLY A 284 -13.00 -4.62 4.47
C GLY A 284 -13.65 -5.61 5.44
N LYS A 285 -14.01 -6.82 5.02
CA LYS A 285 -14.48 -7.88 5.92
C LYS A 285 -13.42 -8.28 6.96
N VAL A 286 -12.13 -8.00 6.69
CA VAL A 286 -11.04 -8.12 7.68
C VAL A 286 -11.24 -7.17 8.87
N GLY A 287 -12.10 -6.16 8.79
CA GLY A 287 -12.46 -5.30 9.92
C GLY A 287 -13.69 -5.75 10.71
N VAL A 288 -14.50 -6.69 10.21
CA VAL A 288 -15.78 -7.08 10.82
C VAL A 288 -15.55 -8.12 11.92
N PRO A 289 -16.13 -8.00 13.13
CA PRO A 289 -15.93 -8.98 14.21
C PRO A 289 -16.35 -10.41 13.83
N ASP A 290 -15.62 -11.43 14.30
CA ASP A 290 -15.90 -12.85 13.97
C ASP A 290 -17.32 -13.29 14.37
N SER A 291 -17.86 -12.75 15.46
CA SER A 291 -19.22 -13.04 15.92
C SER A 291 -20.31 -12.62 14.92
N VAL A 292 -19.97 -11.68 14.02
CA VAL A 292 -20.84 -11.18 12.96
C VAL A 292 -20.44 -11.81 11.62
N LEU A 293 -19.15 -11.82 11.28
CA LEU A 293 -18.64 -12.33 10.01
C LEU A 293 -18.89 -13.83 9.83
N LEU A 294 -18.59 -14.64 10.85
CA LEU A 294 -18.66 -16.10 10.80
C LEU A 294 -19.99 -16.65 11.36
N LYS A 295 -21.00 -15.79 11.54
CA LYS A 295 -22.25 -16.17 12.20
C LYS A 295 -23.04 -17.18 11.33
N PRO A 296 -23.39 -18.36 11.86
CA PRO A 296 -24.13 -19.38 11.12
C PRO A 296 -25.66 -19.15 11.12
N SER A 297 -26.14 -17.91 11.16
CA SER A 297 -27.58 -17.61 11.23
C SER A 297 -27.88 -16.18 10.76
N LYS A 298 -29.16 -15.76 10.75
CA LYS A 298 -29.55 -14.34 10.51
C LYS A 298 -28.65 -13.40 11.30
N LEU A 299 -28.07 -12.45 10.59
CA LEU A 299 -27.70 -11.19 11.20
C LEU A 299 -29.00 -10.45 11.57
N SER A 300 -29.06 -9.99 12.80
CA SER A 300 -30.03 -9.04 13.30
C SER A 300 -29.81 -7.67 12.65
N PRO A 301 -30.78 -6.74 12.71
CA PRO A 301 -30.61 -5.40 12.14
C PRO A 301 -29.39 -4.64 12.67
N ASP A 302 -28.99 -4.87 13.93
CA ASP A 302 -27.82 -4.20 14.50
C ASP A 302 -26.51 -4.88 14.07
N GLU A 303 -26.48 -6.20 13.93
CA GLU A 303 -25.34 -6.92 13.33
C GLU A 303 -25.17 -6.56 11.85
N TRP A 304 -26.26 -6.25 11.14
CA TRP A 304 -26.22 -5.74 9.78
C TRP A 304 -25.49 -4.40 9.68
N LYS A 305 -25.75 -3.46 10.59
CA LYS A 305 -25.04 -2.18 10.62
C LYS A 305 -23.53 -2.38 10.85
N VAL A 306 -23.16 -3.38 11.64
CA VAL A 306 -21.75 -3.75 11.84
C VAL A 306 -21.15 -4.36 10.57
N MET A 307 -21.91 -5.21 9.87
CA MET A 307 -21.48 -5.77 8.59
C MET A 307 -21.30 -4.68 7.51
N GLU A 308 -22.20 -3.71 7.41
CA GLU A 308 -22.13 -2.59 6.45
C GLU A 308 -20.83 -1.76 6.57
N ALA A 309 -20.19 -1.76 7.74
CA ALA A 309 -18.92 -1.06 7.93
C ALA A 309 -17.80 -1.61 7.03
N HIS A 310 -17.90 -2.85 6.53
CA HIS A 310 -16.89 -3.43 5.64
C HIS A 310 -16.67 -2.59 4.38
N ALA A 311 -17.71 -1.97 3.81
CA ALA A 311 -17.56 -1.17 2.60
C ALA A 311 -16.66 0.05 2.84
N ARG A 312 -16.87 0.76 3.95
CA ARG A 312 -16.01 1.90 4.35
C ARG A 312 -14.59 1.44 4.68
N MET A 313 -14.45 0.37 5.46
CA MET A 313 -13.13 -0.16 5.86
C MET A 313 -12.34 -0.68 4.64
N GLY A 314 -13.00 -1.29 3.67
CA GLY A 314 -12.37 -1.78 2.44
C GLY A 314 -11.78 -0.63 1.63
N VAL A 315 -12.52 0.46 1.49
CA VAL A 315 -12.03 1.69 0.86
C VAL A 315 -10.85 2.28 1.63
N GLU A 316 -10.92 2.39 2.96
CA GLU A 316 -9.81 2.91 3.79
C GLU A 316 -8.54 2.06 3.65
N ILE A 317 -8.68 0.72 3.63
CA ILE A 317 -7.55 -0.19 3.40
C ILE A 317 -6.94 0.04 2.02
N VAL A 318 -7.76 0.13 0.98
CA VAL A 318 -7.29 0.31 -0.39
C VAL A 318 -6.61 1.67 -0.57
N GLU A 319 -7.20 2.77 -0.10
CA GLU A 319 -6.62 4.11 -0.20
C GLU A 319 -5.34 4.26 0.62
N SER A 320 -5.21 3.54 1.75
CA SER A 320 -3.98 3.57 2.55
C SER A 320 -2.87 2.67 2.00
N SER A 321 -3.23 1.65 1.22
CA SER A 321 -2.29 0.66 0.70
C SER A 321 -1.86 0.95 -0.75
N PHE A 322 -2.70 1.63 -1.51
CA PHE A 322 -2.52 1.86 -2.94
C PHE A 322 -2.86 3.32 -3.28
N ASP A 323 -1.93 4.03 -3.91
CA ASP A 323 -2.17 5.39 -4.39
C ASP A 323 -2.84 5.38 -5.77
N SER A 324 -4.01 4.74 -5.86
CA SER A 324 -4.74 4.55 -7.11
C SER A 324 -6.24 4.85 -6.95
N LYS A 325 -6.63 6.07 -7.36
CA LYS A 325 -8.04 6.49 -7.35
C LYS A 325 -8.95 5.55 -8.15
N PRO A 326 -8.60 5.10 -9.38
CA PRO A 326 -9.46 4.17 -10.13
C PRO A 326 -9.71 2.85 -9.39
N LEU A 327 -8.71 2.33 -8.66
CA LEU A 327 -8.87 1.14 -7.82
C LEU A 327 -9.83 1.40 -6.65
N SER A 328 -9.61 2.49 -5.91
CA SER A 328 -10.46 2.88 -4.78
C SER A 328 -11.91 3.12 -5.21
N ASP A 329 -12.12 3.71 -6.40
CA ASP A 329 -13.44 3.97 -6.95
C ASP A 329 -14.19 2.66 -7.30
N ILE A 330 -13.50 1.62 -7.77
CA ILE A 330 -14.12 0.29 -7.96
C ILE A 330 -14.64 -0.24 -6.63
N VAL A 331 -13.80 -0.26 -5.60
CA VAL A 331 -14.16 -0.78 -4.27
C VAL A 331 -15.23 0.08 -3.60
N ARG A 332 -15.21 1.40 -3.81
CA ARG A 332 -16.18 2.34 -3.24
C ARG A 332 -17.57 2.19 -3.85
N TYR A 333 -17.65 2.03 -5.16
CA TYR A 333 -18.92 2.13 -5.90
C TYR A 333 -19.48 0.78 -6.37
N HIS A 334 -18.82 -0.36 -6.12
CA HIS A 334 -19.32 -1.67 -6.59
C HIS A 334 -20.70 -2.07 -6.04
N HIS A 335 -21.17 -1.48 -4.93
CA HIS A 335 -22.53 -1.69 -4.42
C HIS A 335 -23.57 -0.69 -4.95
N TYR A 336 -23.16 0.27 -5.79
CA TYR A 336 -24.09 1.27 -6.31
C TYR A 336 -25.03 0.67 -7.34
N ARG A 337 -26.29 1.11 -7.30
CA ARG A 337 -27.31 0.74 -8.28
C ARG A 337 -27.27 1.69 -9.47
N TYR A 338 -27.43 1.13 -10.67
CA TYR A 338 -27.38 1.90 -11.92
C TYR A 338 -28.40 3.04 -11.97
N ASP A 339 -29.60 2.84 -11.43
CA ASP A 339 -30.67 3.84 -11.33
C ASP A 339 -30.50 4.86 -10.18
N GLY A 340 -29.48 4.70 -9.33
CA GLY A 340 -29.25 5.54 -8.16
C GLY A 340 -30.21 5.30 -6.99
N THR A 341 -31.05 4.27 -7.05
CA THR A 341 -31.91 3.92 -5.91
C THR A 341 -31.06 3.33 -4.78
N ASN A 342 -31.38 3.67 -3.52
CA ASN A 342 -30.66 3.19 -2.32
C ASN A 342 -29.14 3.45 -2.31
N THR A 343 -28.63 4.38 -3.14
CA THR A 343 -27.26 4.89 -3.05
C THR A 343 -27.21 6.19 -2.23
N PRO A 344 -26.07 6.53 -1.61
CA PRO A 344 -25.90 7.80 -0.91
C PRO A 344 -26.25 9.02 -1.77
N ALA A 345 -26.95 9.99 -1.20
CA ALA A 345 -27.38 11.20 -1.89
C ALA A 345 -26.18 11.99 -2.43
N GLY A 346 -26.22 12.31 -3.74
CA GLY A 346 -25.13 13.01 -4.44
C GLY A 346 -24.02 12.10 -4.98
N GLY A 347 -24.19 10.78 -4.90
CA GLY A 347 -23.29 9.82 -5.54
C GLY A 347 -23.55 9.64 -7.05
N PRO A 348 -22.59 9.04 -7.80
CA PRO A 348 -22.72 8.83 -9.24
C PRO A 348 -23.88 7.88 -9.59
N VAL A 349 -24.53 8.12 -10.73
CA VAL A 349 -25.62 7.29 -11.26
C VAL A 349 -25.39 6.94 -12.73
N GLY A 350 -25.96 5.82 -13.18
CA GLY A 350 -25.84 5.37 -14.56
C GLY A 350 -24.38 5.24 -15.01
N ASP A 351 -24.04 5.94 -16.08
CA ASP A 351 -22.70 5.90 -16.68
C ASP A 351 -21.64 6.70 -15.90
N GLU A 352 -22.05 7.54 -14.95
CA GLU A 352 -21.13 8.23 -14.03
C GLU A 352 -20.47 7.25 -13.05
N ILE A 353 -21.09 6.09 -12.82
CA ILE A 353 -20.49 5.01 -12.05
C ILE A 353 -19.32 4.44 -12.88
N PRO A 354 -18.11 4.34 -12.30
CA PRO A 354 -16.96 3.78 -13.00
C PRO A 354 -17.28 2.42 -13.62
N ILE A 355 -16.87 2.20 -14.87
CA ILE A 355 -17.19 0.96 -15.60
C ILE A 355 -16.74 -0.28 -14.83
N GLY A 356 -15.58 -0.22 -14.15
CA GLY A 356 -15.10 -1.32 -13.32
C GLY A 356 -16.01 -1.66 -12.15
N ALA A 357 -16.59 -0.65 -11.47
CA ALA A 357 -17.56 -0.86 -10.40
C ALA A 357 -18.86 -1.49 -10.93
N ARG A 358 -19.34 -1.04 -12.11
CA ARG A 358 -20.52 -1.63 -12.76
C ARG A 358 -20.30 -3.10 -13.14
N ILE A 359 -19.12 -3.43 -13.65
CA ILE A 359 -18.72 -4.80 -13.99
C ILE A 359 -18.67 -5.67 -12.73
N VAL A 360 -17.99 -5.22 -11.67
CA VAL A 360 -17.89 -5.96 -10.40
C VAL A 360 -19.27 -6.19 -9.79
N CYS A 361 -20.16 -5.18 -9.80
CA CYS A 361 -21.54 -5.31 -9.30
C CYS A 361 -22.33 -6.45 -9.98
N ILE A 362 -22.25 -6.55 -11.32
CA ILE A 362 -22.94 -7.60 -12.09
C ILE A 362 -22.37 -8.98 -11.75
N VAL A 363 -21.04 -9.09 -11.75
CA VAL A 363 -20.34 -10.35 -11.59
C VAL A 363 -20.44 -10.87 -10.15
N ASP A 364 -20.33 -10.00 -9.16
CA ASP A 364 -20.55 -10.31 -7.75
C ASP A 364 -21.97 -10.85 -7.54
N ALA A 365 -22.98 -10.16 -8.05
CA ALA A 365 -24.37 -10.62 -7.97
C ALA A 365 -24.56 -11.99 -8.64
N TYR A 366 -23.94 -12.22 -9.80
CA TYR A 366 -23.98 -13.51 -10.47
C TYR A 366 -23.34 -14.63 -9.63
N ASP A 367 -22.10 -14.46 -9.16
CA ASP A 367 -21.42 -15.47 -8.32
C ASP A 367 -22.21 -15.74 -7.05
N ALA A 368 -22.75 -14.70 -6.42
CA ALA A 368 -23.63 -14.79 -5.26
C ALA A 368 -24.91 -15.60 -5.53
N MET A 369 -25.45 -15.54 -6.76
CA MET A 369 -26.65 -16.27 -7.16
C MET A 369 -26.36 -17.76 -7.39
N ILE A 370 -25.26 -18.11 -8.06
CA ILE A 370 -24.91 -19.48 -8.46
C ILE A 370 -24.10 -20.25 -7.40
N SER A 371 -23.45 -19.56 -6.47
CA SER A 371 -22.66 -20.19 -5.42
C SER A 371 -23.54 -20.81 -4.34
N ASN A 372 -23.16 -22.00 -3.88
CA ASN A 372 -23.75 -22.62 -2.71
C ASN A 372 -23.37 -21.83 -1.47
N ARG A 373 -24.37 -21.39 -0.71
CA ARG A 373 -24.19 -20.78 0.60
C ARG A 373 -24.67 -21.74 1.67
N VAL A 374 -24.17 -21.57 2.90
CA VAL A 374 -24.50 -22.42 4.07
C VAL A 374 -26.02 -22.66 4.24
N TYR A 375 -26.86 -21.71 3.79
CA TYR A 375 -28.32 -21.78 3.91
C TYR A 375 -29.10 -21.79 2.58
N ARG A 376 -28.43 -21.80 1.43
CA ARG A 376 -29.09 -21.73 0.11
C ARG A 376 -28.25 -22.44 -0.96
N LYS A 377 -28.86 -23.38 -1.68
CA LYS A 377 -28.24 -23.91 -2.91
C LYS A 377 -28.16 -22.81 -3.97
N GLY A 378 -27.07 -22.80 -4.72
CA GLY A 378 -26.94 -21.95 -5.89
C GLY A 378 -28.12 -22.12 -6.84
N ARG A 379 -28.53 -21.03 -7.49
CA ARG A 379 -29.46 -21.07 -8.62
C ARG A 379 -28.77 -21.67 -9.83
N SER A 380 -29.56 -22.10 -10.81
CA SER A 380 -28.98 -22.44 -12.10
C SER A 380 -28.44 -21.18 -12.79
N PRO A 381 -27.43 -21.31 -13.67
CA PRO A 381 -26.95 -20.17 -14.48
C PRO A 381 -28.09 -19.48 -15.24
N GLU A 382 -29.06 -20.23 -15.75
CA GLU A 382 -30.22 -19.70 -16.48
C GLU A 382 -31.09 -18.82 -15.58
N GLU A 383 -31.43 -19.27 -14.38
CA GLU A 383 -32.18 -18.48 -13.39
C GLU A 383 -31.41 -17.22 -12.96
N ALA A 384 -30.08 -17.30 -12.86
CA ALA A 384 -29.24 -16.15 -12.58
C ALA A 384 -29.23 -15.15 -13.75
N PHE A 385 -29.19 -15.61 -15.00
CA PHE A 385 -29.27 -14.73 -16.18
C PHE A 385 -30.64 -14.06 -16.31
N GLU A 386 -31.73 -14.77 -16.08
CA GLU A 386 -33.08 -14.20 -16.05
C GLU A 386 -33.17 -13.08 -15.01
N GLU A 387 -32.56 -13.28 -13.85
CA GLU A 387 -32.55 -12.29 -12.79
C GLU A 387 -31.68 -11.07 -13.11
N LEU A 388 -30.51 -11.26 -13.72
CA LEU A 388 -29.69 -10.15 -14.21
C LEU A 388 -30.45 -9.33 -15.27
N GLN A 389 -31.14 -9.98 -16.20
CA GLN A 389 -31.97 -9.31 -17.22
C GLN A 389 -33.14 -8.56 -16.59
N ARG A 390 -33.80 -9.13 -15.58
CA ARG A 390 -34.89 -8.48 -14.86
C ARG A 390 -34.44 -7.18 -14.16
N CYS A 391 -33.22 -7.16 -13.66
CA CYS A 391 -32.62 -6.04 -12.94
C CYS A 391 -31.79 -5.08 -13.82
N ALA A 392 -31.70 -5.35 -15.13
CA ALA A 392 -31.04 -4.48 -16.09
C ALA A 392 -31.73 -3.11 -16.18
N GLY A 393 -30.94 -2.04 -16.18
CA GLY A 393 -31.43 -0.65 -16.17
C GLY A 393 -31.88 -0.14 -14.81
N THR A 394 -31.95 -0.99 -13.78
CA THR A 394 -32.22 -0.58 -12.38
C THR A 394 -31.01 -0.83 -11.49
N GLN A 395 -30.74 -2.08 -11.15
CA GLN A 395 -29.56 -2.44 -10.37
C GLN A 395 -28.31 -2.43 -11.23
N PHE A 396 -28.41 -2.96 -12.45
CA PHE A 396 -27.27 -3.23 -13.31
C PHE A 396 -27.30 -2.40 -14.58
N ASP A 397 -26.12 -2.12 -15.10
CA ASP A 397 -25.97 -1.57 -16.44
C ASP A 397 -26.53 -2.55 -17.48
N PRO A 398 -27.54 -2.15 -18.28
CA PRO A 398 -28.20 -3.05 -19.22
C PRO A 398 -27.28 -3.53 -20.35
N HIS A 399 -26.34 -2.71 -20.80
CA HIS A 399 -25.42 -3.07 -21.87
C HIS A 399 -24.39 -4.10 -21.39
N LEU A 400 -23.87 -3.92 -20.17
CA LEU A 400 -22.94 -4.87 -19.57
C LEU A 400 -23.61 -6.20 -19.23
N VAL A 401 -24.88 -6.21 -18.80
CA VAL A 401 -25.65 -7.45 -18.59
C VAL A 401 -25.81 -8.23 -19.88
N GLU A 402 -26.20 -7.57 -20.97
CA GLU A 402 -26.34 -8.21 -22.28
C GLU A 402 -25.00 -8.84 -22.73
N ARG A 403 -23.91 -8.08 -22.61
CA ARG A 403 -22.57 -8.57 -22.93
C ARG A 403 -22.16 -9.75 -22.06
N PHE A 404 -22.42 -9.70 -20.75
CA PHE A 404 -22.07 -10.78 -19.82
C PHE A 404 -22.78 -12.08 -20.16
N ILE A 405 -24.08 -12.01 -20.45
CA ILE A 405 -24.87 -13.19 -20.83
C ILE A 405 -24.39 -13.74 -22.17
N ALA A 406 -24.16 -12.88 -23.16
CA ALA A 406 -23.63 -13.31 -24.46
C ALA A 406 -22.25 -13.99 -24.33
N HIS A 407 -21.38 -13.45 -23.48
CA HIS A 407 -20.06 -14.03 -23.21
C HIS A 407 -20.19 -15.38 -22.51
N GLN A 408 -20.99 -15.50 -21.44
CA GLN A 408 -21.11 -16.75 -20.68
C GLN A 408 -21.79 -17.89 -21.45
N ILE A 409 -22.72 -17.59 -22.36
CA ILE A 409 -23.37 -18.60 -23.21
C ILE A 409 -22.42 -19.13 -24.29
N GLY A 410 -21.46 -18.32 -24.75
CA GLY A 410 -20.43 -18.71 -25.73
C GLY A 410 -19.15 -19.26 -25.12
N TRP A 411 -18.91 -19.01 -23.83
CA TRP A 411 -17.68 -19.36 -23.13
C TRP A 411 -17.80 -20.74 -22.47
N ARG A 412 -16.98 -21.68 -22.93
CA ARG A 412 -16.58 -22.83 -22.10
C ARG A 412 -15.34 -22.41 -21.34
N PRO A 413 -15.21 -22.73 -20.03
CA PRO A 413 -13.94 -22.56 -19.36
C PRO A 413 -12.91 -23.34 -20.16
N ASP A 414 -12.02 -22.63 -20.86
CA ASP A 414 -10.91 -23.27 -21.54
C ASP A 414 -10.08 -23.90 -20.45
N SER A 415 -10.27 -25.21 -20.30
CA SER A 415 -9.75 -26.02 -19.21
C SER A 415 -8.26 -26.29 -19.41
N ARG A 416 -7.53 -25.33 -19.99
CA ARG A 416 -6.08 -25.22 -19.90
C ARG A 416 -5.76 -24.56 -18.56
N PHE A 417 -6.27 -25.19 -17.51
CA PHE A 417 -5.81 -24.97 -16.16
C PHE A 417 -4.33 -25.33 -16.16
N ILE A 418 -3.47 -24.33 -15.99
CA ILE A 418 -2.13 -24.61 -15.53
C ILE A 418 -2.30 -25.02 -14.06
N GLN A 419 -2.52 -26.32 -13.81
CA GLN A 419 -2.15 -26.93 -12.54
C GLN A 419 -0.62 -26.87 -12.50
N CYS A 420 -0.08 -25.79 -11.97
CA CYS A 420 1.33 -25.71 -11.68
C CYS A 420 1.40 -25.45 -10.18
N ASP A 421 2.00 -26.39 -9.46
CA ASP A 421 2.44 -26.17 -8.07
C ASP A 421 3.51 -25.07 -8.12
N LEU A 422 3.06 -23.82 -8.19
CA LEU A 422 3.94 -22.66 -8.34
C LEU A 422 4.46 -22.29 -6.95
N GLU A 423 5.78 -22.27 -6.80
CA GLU A 423 6.39 -21.70 -5.59
C GLU A 423 5.96 -20.23 -5.43
N ASP A 424 5.58 -19.82 -4.21
CA ASP A 424 5.10 -18.47 -3.90
C ASP A 424 6.04 -17.36 -4.44
N LYS A 425 7.34 -17.64 -4.47
CA LYS A 425 8.38 -16.73 -5.01
C LYS A 425 8.26 -16.49 -6.50
N LEU A 426 7.86 -17.50 -7.27
CA LEU A 426 7.75 -17.43 -8.73
C LEU A 426 6.59 -16.54 -9.16
N ALA A 427 5.42 -16.72 -8.54
CA ALA A 427 4.24 -15.91 -8.85
C ALA A 427 4.45 -14.43 -8.53
N ILE A 428 5.09 -14.13 -7.39
CA ILE A 428 5.48 -12.75 -7.03
C ILE A 428 6.47 -12.18 -8.05
N SER A 429 7.47 -12.97 -8.47
CA SER A 429 8.44 -12.55 -9.48
C SER A 429 7.79 -12.24 -10.82
N ILE A 430 6.85 -13.09 -11.28
CA ILE A 430 6.07 -12.85 -12.50
C ILE A 430 5.20 -11.60 -12.33
N GLY A 431 4.61 -11.39 -11.14
CA GLY A 431 3.98 -10.14 -10.71
C GLY A 431 4.79 -8.90 -11.05
N HIS A 432 5.97 -8.78 -10.45
CA HIS A 432 6.85 -7.63 -10.64
C HIS A 432 7.30 -7.46 -12.10
N LEU A 433 7.57 -8.56 -12.80
CA LEU A 433 7.98 -8.48 -14.20
C LEU A 433 6.83 -8.02 -15.11
N THR A 434 5.60 -8.46 -14.85
CA THR A 434 4.39 -8.06 -15.58
C THR A 434 4.17 -6.55 -15.45
N GLU A 435 4.26 -6.03 -14.22
CA GLU A 435 4.15 -4.61 -13.90
C GLU A 435 5.22 -3.78 -14.62
N ARG A 436 6.49 -4.23 -14.55
CA ARG A 436 7.62 -3.59 -15.25
C ARG A 436 7.47 -3.61 -16.76
N THR A 437 7.03 -4.71 -17.35
CA THR A 437 6.79 -4.82 -18.80
C THR A 437 5.67 -3.90 -19.26
N MET A 438 4.55 -3.84 -18.52
CA MET A 438 3.44 -2.94 -18.84
C MET A 438 3.88 -1.46 -18.82
N HIS A 439 4.55 -1.05 -17.73
CA HIS A 439 5.02 0.32 -17.59
C HIS A 439 6.05 0.70 -18.66
N ALA A 440 7.00 -0.19 -18.95
CA ALA A 440 8.00 0.06 -19.99
C ALA A 440 7.38 0.13 -21.39
N PHE A 441 6.32 -0.66 -21.65
CA PHE A 441 5.57 -0.58 -22.89
C PHE A 441 4.83 0.76 -23.04
N GLU A 442 4.14 1.22 -21.99
CA GLU A 442 3.41 2.50 -21.99
C GLU A 442 4.36 3.71 -22.11
N ALA A 443 5.51 3.66 -21.45
CA ALA A 443 6.53 4.71 -21.48
C ALA A 443 7.39 4.72 -22.76
N GLN A 444 7.18 3.76 -23.67
CA GLN A 444 8.04 3.50 -24.82
C GLN A 444 9.53 3.29 -24.48
N ASP A 445 9.82 2.75 -23.29
CA ASP A 445 11.18 2.47 -22.83
C ASP A 445 11.66 1.13 -23.39
N THR A 446 12.28 1.18 -24.57
CA THR A 446 12.80 0.01 -25.29
C THR A 446 13.76 -0.83 -24.45
N LYS A 447 14.55 -0.21 -23.57
CA LYS A 447 15.59 -0.89 -22.81
C LYS A 447 14.99 -1.68 -21.65
N VAL A 448 14.18 -1.03 -20.81
CA VAL A 448 13.51 -1.70 -19.69
C VAL A 448 12.54 -2.76 -20.19
N LEU A 449 11.88 -2.49 -21.32
CA LEU A 449 10.99 -3.44 -21.95
C LEU A 449 11.75 -4.69 -22.42
N ALA A 450 12.86 -4.53 -23.15
CA ALA A 450 13.68 -5.66 -23.58
C ALA A 450 14.21 -6.49 -22.38
N GLU A 451 14.73 -5.83 -21.34
CA GLU A 451 15.22 -6.50 -20.13
C GLU A 451 14.10 -7.28 -19.40
N SER A 452 12.91 -6.66 -19.27
CA SER A 452 11.76 -7.30 -18.62
C SER A 452 11.23 -8.49 -19.41
N LEU A 453 11.20 -8.39 -20.75
CA LEU A 453 10.77 -9.47 -21.64
C LEU A 453 11.78 -10.62 -21.66
N GLU A 454 13.07 -10.33 -21.62
CA GLU A 454 14.11 -11.36 -21.47
C GLU A 454 13.97 -12.09 -20.13
N GLN A 455 13.76 -11.35 -19.03
CA GLN A 455 13.53 -11.93 -17.70
C GLN A 455 12.24 -12.76 -17.65
N LEU A 456 11.15 -12.32 -18.29
CA LEU A 456 9.91 -13.10 -18.42
C LEU A 456 10.14 -14.35 -19.26
N ALA A 457 10.87 -14.25 -20.37
CA ALA A 457 11.15 -15.40 -21.23
C ALA A 457 12.00 -16.45 -20.51
N GLN A 458 13.03 -16.01 -19.78
CA GLN A 458 13.88 -16.89 -18.97
C GLN A 458 13.11 -17.51 -17.80
N THR A 459 12.24 -16.74 -17.15
CA THR A 459 11.37 -17.24 -16.08
C THR A 459 10.39 -18.28 -16.62
N GLY A 460 9.84 -18.04 -17.81
CA GLY A 460 8.96 -18.99 -18.49
C GLY A 460 9.68 -20.29 -18.85
N GLU A 461 10.93 -20.21 -19.31
CA GLU A 461 11.75 -21.39 -19.63
C GLU A 461 12.10 -22.21 -18.38
N ASN A 462 12.56 -21.55 -17.32
CA ASN A 462 13.03 -22.21 -16.11
C ASN A 462 11.92 -22.94 -15.33
N ASN A 463 10.65 -22.59 -15.58
CA ASN A 463 9.50 -23.06 -14.81
C ASN A 463 8.42 -23.72 -15.69
N ASP A 464 8.77 -24.16 -16.90
CA ASP A 464 7.89 -24.89 -17.83
C ASP A 464 6.58 -24.14 -18.19
N LEU A 465 6.70 -22.83 -18.44
CA LEU A 465 5.60 -21.96 -18.89
C LEU A 465 5.87 -21.52 -20.35
N PRO A 466 5.70 -22.42 -21.34
CA PRO A 466 6.11 -22.18 -22.72
C PRO A 466 5.35 -21.03 -23.40
N ALA A 467 4.12 -20.77 -22.97
CA ALA A 467 3.31 -19.67 -23.49
C ALA A 467 3.87 -18.29 -23.08
N ILE A 468 4.31 -18.11 -21.83
CA ILE A 468 4.95 -16.87 -21.38
C ILE A 468 6.28 -16.66 -22.12
N ARG A 469 7.09 -17.73 -22.23
CA ARG A 469 8.33 -17.68 -23.00
C ARG A 469 8.11 -17.24 -24.44
N HIS A 470 7.16 -17.88 -25.13
CA HIS A 470 6.88 -17.59 -26.53
C HIS A 470 6.46 -16.13 -26.71
N LEU A 471 5.45 -15.69 -25.97
CA LEU A 471 4.88 -14.34 -26.10
C LEU A 471 5.88 -13.25 -25.70
N ALA A 472 6.71 -13.47 -24.67
CA ALA A 472 7.74 -12.51 -24.29
C ALA A 472 8.82 -12.38 -25.37
N THR A 473 9.24 -13.50 -25.97
CA THR A 473 10.22 -13.51 -27.08
C THR A 473 9.64 -12.84 -28.32
N GLU A 474 8.39 -13.18 -28.67
CA GLU A 474 7.66 -12.64 -29.82
C GLU A 474 7.48 -11.13 -29.69
N LEU A 475 7.11 -10.64 -28.51
CA LEU A 475 6.98 -9.21 -28.24
C LEU A 475 8.32 -8.49 -28.36
N GLY A 476 9.40 -9.08 -27.82
CA GLY A 476 10.75 -8.52 -27.92
C GLY A 476 11.22 -8.39 -29.37
N GLN A 477 10.92 -9.39 -30.22
CA GLN A 477 11.22 -9.34 -31.66
C GLN A 477 10.38 -8.28 -32.38
N ALA A 478 9.07 -8.27 -32.13
CA ALA A 478 8.15 -7.29 -32.72
C ALA A 478 8.59 -5.85 -32.45
N ILE A 479 9.00 -5.55 -31.22
CA ILE A 479 9.45 -4.21 -30.83
C ILE A 479 10.84 -3.89 -31.40
N GLY A 480 11.74 -4.87 -31.48
CA GLY A 480 13.06 -4.70 -32.10
C GLY A 480 13.01 -4.42 -33.61
N ASP A 481 11.99 -4.93 -34.29
CA ASP A 481 11.78 -4.75 -35.74
C ASP A 481 10.96 -3.48 -36.08
N ALA A 482 10.38 -2.82 -35.08
CA ALA A 482 9.58 -1.61 -35.26
C ALA A 482 10.45 -0.44 -35.76
N ARG A 483 10.01 0.25 -36.82
CA ARG A 483 10.59 1.53 -37.25
C ARG A 483 9.86 2.67 -36.56
N ASP A 484 10.61 3.67 -36.10
CA ASP A 484 10.08 4.91 -35.51
C ASP A 484 9.19 4.73 -34.26
N ASN A 485 9.41 3.68 -33.45
CA ASN A 485 8.66 3.37 -32.23
C ASN A 485 7.12 3.24 -32.43
N ASP A 486 6.67 2.92 -33.64
CA ASP A 486 5.27 2.56 -33.87
C ASP A 486 5.01 1.14 -33.34
N TRP A 487 4.42 1.04 -32.14
CA TRP A 487 4.19 -0.23 -31.45
C TRP A 487 2.74 -0.70 -31.53
N GLU A 488 1.89 -0.10 -32.36
CA GLU A 488 0.48 -0.47 -32.46
C GLU A 488 0.30 -1.96 -32.77
N PHE A 489 1.16 -2.52 -33.62
CA PHE A 489 1.14 -3.94 -33.98
C PHE A 489 1.61 -4.88 -32.86
N ALA A 490 2.32 -4.35 -31.85
CA ALA A 490 2.81 -5.10 -30.70
C ALA A 490 1.79 -5.16 -29.55
N VAL A 491 0.79 -4.27 -29.54
CA VAL A 491 -0.27 -4.21 -28.52
C VAL A 491 -1.01 -5.56 -28.34
N PRO A 492 -1.41 -6.29 -29.40
CA PRO A 492 -2.07 -7.58 -29.23
C PRO A 492 -1.17 -8.65 -28.61
N ILE A 493 0.14 -8.60 -28.89
CA ILE A 493 1.12 -9.56 -28.36
C ILE A 493 1.36 -9.27 -26.87
N LEU A 494 1.49 -7.99 -26.50
CA LEU A 494 1.54 -7.53 -25.11
C LEU A 494 0.30 -7.95 -24.33
N GLN A 495 -0.89 -7.74 -24.90
CA GLN A 495 -2.16 -8.15 -24.29
C GLN A 495 -2.15 -9.64 -23.94
N ASN A 496 -1.77 -10.49 -24.89
CA ASN A 496 -1.71 -11.94 -24.67
C ASN A 496 -0.65 -12.32 -23.61
N LEU A 497 0.51 -11.65 -23.61
CA LEU A 497 1.57 -11.89 -22.63
C LEU A 497 1.10 -11.56 -21.21
N LEU A 498 0.51 -10.37 -21.04
CA LEU A 498 0.01 -9.91 -19.76
C LEU A 498 -1.14 -10.81 -19.29
N ASP A 499 -2.06 -11.20 -20.16
CA ASP A 499 -3.13 -12.17 -19.86
C ASP A 499 -2.58 -13.49 -19.30
N MET A 500 -1.52 -14.03 -19.91
CA MET A 500 -0.87 -15.26 -19.46
C MET A 500 -0.18 -15.10 -18.10
N CYS A 501 0.48 -13.96 -17.87
CA CYS A 501 1.13 -13.68 -16.60
C CYS A 501 0.11 -13.51 -15.46
N LEU A 502 -0.99 -12.80 -15.73
CA LEU A 502 -2.12 -12.67 -14.82
C LEU A 502 -2.80 -14.02 -14.55
N MET A 503 -2.83 -14.93 -15.53
CA MET A 503 -3.35 -16.29 -15.31
C MET A 503 -2.49 -17.10 -14.33
N VAL A 504 -1.17 -16.95 -14.39
CA VAL A 504 -0.23 -17.57 -13.43
C VAL A 504 -0.39 -16.98 -12.03
N GLN A 505 -0.55 -15.66 -11.94
CA GLN A 505 -0.83 -14.97 -10.68
C GLN A 505 -2.15 -15.45 -10.04
N ARG A 506 -3.22 -15.58 -10.83
CA ARG A 506 -4.50 -16.14 -10.38
C ARG A 506 -4.37 -17.55 -9.83
N ALA A 507 -3.60 -18.42 -10.50
CA ALA A 507 -3.33 -19.78 -10.02
C ALA A 507 -2.66 -19.78 -8.63
N HIS A 508 -1.68 -18.90 -8.42
CA HIS A 508 -1.02 -18.78 -7.13
C HIS A 508 -1.94 -18.28 -6.01
N ILE A 509 -2.71 -17.22 -6.25
CA ILE A 509 -3.67 -16.71 -5.26
C ILE A 509 -4.69 -17.81 -4.90
N ARG A 510 -5.12 -18.61 -5.89
CA ARG A 510 -6.02 -19.76 -5.68
C ARG A 510 -5.37 -20.84 -4.80
N ASP A 511 -4.12 -21.20 -5.05
CA ASP A 511 -3.40 -22.20 -4.26
C ASP A 511 -3.22 -21.75 -2.81
N VAL A 512 -2.90 -20.48 -2.57
CA VAL A 512 -2.82 -19.91 -1.21
C VAL A 512 -4.15 -20.06 -0.47
N ALA A 513 -5.28 -19.81 -1.15
CA ALA A 513 -6.62 -19.97 -0.57
C ALA A 513 -7.03 -21.45 -0.37
N ALA A 514 -6.47 -22.38 -1.14
CA ALA A 514 -6.83 -23.80 -1.12
C ALA A 514 -5.97 -24.67 -0.16
N ARG A 515 -4.88 -24.15 0.42
CA ARG A 515 -4.01 -24.89 1.35
C ARG A 515 -4.82 -25.40 2.56
N PRO A 516 -4.82 -26.71 2.87
CA PRO A 516 -5.61 -27.24 3.98
C PRO A 516 -5.15 -26.64 5.30
N GLN A 517 -6.10 -26.09 6.05
CA GLN A 517 -5.88 -25.64 7.42
C GLN A 517 -5.42 -26.82 8.26
N ALA A 518 -4.16 -26.82 8.68
CA ALA A 518 -3.66 -27.71 9.72
C ALA A 518 -4.23 -27.25 11.07
N VAL A 519 -5.52 -27.52 11.28
CA VAL A 519 -6.14 -27.49 12.61
C VAL A 519 -6.80 -28.84 12.81
N GLU A 520 -6.10 -29.72 13.53
CA GLU A 520 -6.66 -30.97 14.03
C GLU A 520 -7.91 -30.70 14.88
N ASN A 521 -8.96 -31.45 14.58
CA ASN A 521 -10.15 -31.70 15.41
C ASN A 521 -11.11 -30.53 15.69
N CYS A 522 -12.18 -30.44 14.89
CA CYS A 522 -13.54 -30.28 15.47
C CYS A 522 -14.63 -30.82 14.51
N PRO A 523 -15.60 -31.61 15.00
CA PRO A 523 -16.45 -32.44 14.17
C PRO A 523 -17.58 -31.68 13.50
N GLN A 524 -17.89 -32.10 12.27
CA GLN A 524 -19.09 -31.79 11.50
C GLN A 524 -20.34 -31.67 12.37
N ARG A 525 -21.11 -30.57 12.25
CA ARG A 525 -22.57 -30.58 12.44
C ARG A 525 -23.28 -29.35 11.86
N SER A 526 -24.04 -29.64 10.80
CA SER A 526 -25.35 -29.08 10.45
C SER A 526 -26.14 -28.57 11.67
N TYR A 527 -26.77 -27.38 11.60
CA TYR A 527 -28.17 -27.14 12.00
C TYR A 527 -28.61 -25.70 11.62
N TYR A 528 -29.76 -25.64 10.95
CA TYR A 528 -30.62 -24.52 10.51
C TYR A 528 -30.82 -23.42 11.59
N SER A 529 -31.15 -22.15 11.31
CA SER A 529 -32.14 -21.65 10.36
C SER A 529 -32.05 -20.15 10.11
N THR A 530 -32.34 -19.79 8.86
CA THR A 530 -32.81 -18.49 8.31
C THR A 530 -31.78 -17.36 8.32
N ALA A 531 -31.62 -16.61 7.19
CA ALA A 531 -31.08 -15.23 6.93
C ALA A 531 -31.55 -14.69 5.58
N ARG A 532 -32.16 -13.49 5.57
CA ARG A 532 -32.72 -12.79 4.41
C ARG A 532 -31.78 -11.62 4.13
N THR A 533 -31.27 -11.50 2.92
CA THR A 533 -30.31 -10.46 2.49
C THR A 533 -30.81 -9.75 1.25
N TRP A 534 -30.71 -8.41 1.29
CA TRP A 534 -30.60 -7.35 0.27
C TRP A 534 -31.28 -7.48 -1.11
N TRP A 535 -31.46 -8.67 -1.66
CA TRP A 535 -32.16 -8.93 -2.90
C TRP A 535 -33.68 -9.11 -2.72
N GLU A 536 -34.15 -9.43 -1.52
CA GLU A 536 -35.59 -9.66 -1.24
C GLU A 536 -36.35 -8.44 -0.68
N ALA A 537 -35.77 -7.23 -0.69
CA ALA A 537 -36.45 -6.03 -0.17
C ALA A 537 -37.60 -5.54 -1.08
N ASP A 538 -37.69 -5.96 -2.34
CA ASP A 538 -38.72 -5.54 -3.30
C ASP A 538 -39.85 -6.58 -3.52
N LYS A 539 -40.02 -7.54 -2.61
CA LYS A 539 -41.21 -8.43 -2.60
C LYS A 539 -41.92 -8.49 -1.25
N VAL A 540 -42.16 -7.33 -0.64
CA VAL A 540 -43.29 -7.09 0.29
C VAL A 540 -43.94 -5.77 -0.03
#